data_AF-A0A3D0QCH5-F1
#
_entry.id   AF-A0A3D0QCH5-F1
#
_cell.length_a   1.000
_cell.length_b   1.000
_cell.length_c   1.000
_cell.angle_alpha   90.00
_cell.angle_beta   90.00
_cell.angle_gamma   90.00
#
_symmetry.space_group_name_H-M   'P 1'
#
loop_
_entity.id
_entity.type
_entity.pdbx_description
1 polymer ?
#
loop_
_entity_poly.entity_id
_entity_poly.type
_entity_poly.pdbx_seq_one_letter_code
_entity_poly.pdbx_strand_id
1 'polypeptide(L)'
;MTNKALLLFLLLLVCLPALLYAQSQTLLKLWYNEPASNWNEALPIGNGRLAAMVFGTPSTERIELNEETVWAGGPNNNVKPDAYRILQQTRALIVQKKYIEAQRLADSLLKPYGNSGMPYQPVGT
;
A
#
# COMPACT_ATOMS: atom_id res chain seq x y z
N MET A 1 53.19 -24.91 -33.77
CA MET A 1 52.73 -24.72 -32.38
C MET A 1 51.76 -23.53 -32.20
N THR A 2 51.17 -22.98 -33.28
CA THR A 2 50.43 -21.70 -33.25
C THR A 2 48.90 -21.81 -33.27
N ASN A 3 48.33 -22.91 -33.76
CA ASN A 3 46.87 -23.01 -33.95
C ASN A 3 46.09 -23.28 -32.66
N LYS A 4 46.68 -23.97 -31.66
CA LYS A 4 46.01 -24.26 -30.39
C LYS A 4 45.84 -23.02 -29.53
N ALA A 5 46.83 -22.13 -29.50
CA ALA A 5 46.78 -20.87 -28.77
C ALA A 5 45.75 -19.91 -29.38
N LEU A 6 45.67 -19.85 -30.72
CA LEU A 6 44.68 -19.04 -31.43
C LEU A 6 43.25 -19.56 -31.19
N LEU A 7 43.04 -20.88 -31.23
CA LEU A 7 41.74 -21.48 -30.90
C LEU A 7 41.34 -21.20 -29.46
N LEU A 8 42.26 -21.34 -28.49
CA LEU A 8 41.98 -21.03 -27.09
C LEU A 8 41.61 -19.56 -26.90
N PHE A 9 42.33 -18.67 -27.58
CA PHE A 9 42.08 -17.23 -27.54
C PHE A 9 40.72 -16.87 -28.13
N LEU A 10 40.34 -17.45 -29.26
CA LEU A 10 39.01 -17.28 -29.86
C LEU A 10 37.90 -17.86 -28.96
N LEU A 11 38.14 -19.01 -28.32
CA LEU A 11 37.18 -19.63 -27.39
C LEU A 11 36.98 -18.75 -26.14
N LEU A 12 38.06 -18.19 -25.61
CA LEU A 12 38.04 -17.23 -24.51
C LEU A 12 37.31 -15.94 -24.91
N LEU A 13 37.52 -15.42 -26.12
CA LEU A 13 36.86 -14.22 -26.62
C LEU A 13 35.34 -14.39 -26.76
N VAL A 14 34.89 -15.60 -27.12
CA VAL A 14 33.45 -15.94 -27.25
C VAL A 14 32.81 -16.25 -25.89
N CYS A 15 33.55 -16.85 -24.95
CA CYS A 15 33.03 -17.18 -23.62
C CYS A 15 33.05 -16.00 -22.62
N LEU A 16 33.94 -15.01 -22.80
CA LEU A 16 34.01 -13.83 -21.92
C LEU A 16 32.71 -13.03 -21.81
N PRO A 17 31.99 -12.70 -22.91
CA PRO A 17 30.73 -11.97 -22.81
C PRO A 17 29.62 -12.75 -22.10
N ALA A 18 29.63 -14.09 -22.14
CA ALA A 18 28.68 -14.91 -21.39
C ALA A 18 28.89 -14.82 -19.87
N LEU A 19 30.12 -14.53 -19.41
CA LEU A 19 30.44 -14.27 -18.00
C LEU A 19 30.14 -12.82 -17.57
N LEU A 20 29.97 -11.91 -18.53
CA LEU A 20 29.64 -10.49 -18.28
C LEU A 20 28.14 -10.23 -18.15
N TYR A 21 27.28 -11.21 -18.47
CA TYR A 21 25.85 -11.17 -18.16
C TYR A 21 25.60 -11.46 -16.67
N ALA A 22 26.08 -10.56 -15.80
CA ALA A 22 25.77 -10.57 -14.37
C ALA A 22 24.33 -10.12 -14.06
N GLN A 23 23.60 -9.61 -15.07
CA GLN A 23 22.20 -9.27 -14.89
C GLN A 23 21.34 -10.53 -15.01
N SER A 24 21.05 -11.10 -13.83
CA SER A 24 19.89 -11.97 -13.66
C SER A 24 18.69 -11.36 -14.36
N GLN A 25 18.06 -12.10 -15.26
CA GLN A 25 16.80 -11.74 -15.86
C GLN A 25 15.76 -11.77 -14.74
N THR A 26 15.65 -10.67 -14.00
CA THR A 26 14.79 -10.59 -12.83
C THR A 26 13.35 -10.66 -13.30
N LEU A 27 12.74 -11.84 -13.12
CA LEU A 27 11.32 -12.07 -13.35
C LEU A 27 10.42 -11.20 -12.45
N LEU A 28 11.01 -10.51 -11.47
CA LEU A 28 10.34 -9.62 -10.51
C LEU A 28 10.47 -8.16 -10.96
N LYS A 29 9.92 -7.84 -12.13
CA LYS A 29 9.86 -6.47 -12.65
C LYS A 29 8.49 -6.21 -13.26
N LEU A 30 7.88 -5.10 -12.86
CA LEU A 30 6.73 -4.53 -13.55
C LEU A 30 7.25 -3.54 -14.59
N TRP A 31 6.89 -3.73 -15.86
CA TRP A 31 7.32 -2.88 -16.97
C TRP A 31 6.16 -2.70 -17.95
N TYR A 32 6.05 -1.50 -18.51
CA TYR A 32 4.96 -1.10 -19.40
C TYR A 32 5.52 -0.29 -20.58
N ASN A 33 4.83 -0.38 -21.72
CA ASN A 33 5.20 0.30 -22.97
C ASN A 33 4.51 1.66 -23.13
N GLU A 34 3.68 2.06 -22.17
CA GLU A 34 2.84 3.25 -22.24
C GLU A 34 2.81 3.92 -20.85
N PRO A 35 2.72 5.27 -20.77
CA PRO A 35 2.48 5.97 -19.51
C PRO A 35 1.11 5.62 -18.91
N ALA A 36 0.99 5.73 -17.58
CA ALA A 36 -0.27 5.53 -16.89
C ALA A 36 -1.29 6.61 -17.27
N SER A 37 -2.51 6.18 -17.63
CA SER A 37 -3.63 7.08 -17.93
C SER A 37 -4.39 7.51 -16.67
N ASN A 38 -4.39 6.64 -15.65
CA ASN A 38 -5.09 6.82 -14.38
C ASN A 38 -4.29 6.24 -13.21
N TRP A 39 -4.72 6.53 -11.98
CA TRP A 39 -3.99 6.18 -10.75
C TRP A 39 -3.70 4.69 -10.60
N ASN A 40 -4.60 3.81 -11.04
CA ASN A 40 -4.45 2.36 -10.90
C ASN A 40 -3.33 1.78 -11.79
N GLU A 41 -2.87 2.54 -12.78
CA GLU A 41 -1.79 2.15 -13.70
C GLU A 41 -0.43 2.73 -13.28
N ALA A 42 -0.42 3.73 -12.40
CA ALA A 42 0.80 4.34 -11.90
C ALA A 42 1.56 3.39 -10.96
N LEU A 43 2.89 3.50 -10.91
CA LEU A 43 3.72 2.59 -10.15
C LEU A 43 4.01 3.12 -8.75
N PRO A 44 3.69 2.36 -7.68
CA PRO A 44 3.98 2.77 -6.31
C PRO A 44 5.46 2.58 -5.98
N ILE A 45 6.05 3.60 -5.36
CA ILE A 45 7.35 3.52 -4.69
C ILE A 45 7.22 4.09 -3.28
N GLY A 46 8.03 3.62 -2.34
CA GLY A 46 8.01 4.15 -0.98
C GLY A 46 9.08 3.58 -0.07
N ASN A 47 9.29 4.24 1.07
CA ASN A 47 10.29 3.85 2.08
C ASN A 47 9.66 3.54 3.45
N GLY A 48 8.35 3.28 3.49
CA GLY A 48 7.58 3.06 4.71
C GLY A 48 6.94 4.33 5.27
N ARG A 49 7.58 5.50 5.12
CA ARG A 49 7.04 6.80 5.58
C ARG A 49 6.52 7.65 4.42
N LEU A 50 7.34 7.82 3.39
CA LEU A 50 7.01 8.53 2.17
C LEU A 50 6.68 7.52 1.08
N ALA A 51 5.68 7.86 0.26
CA ALA A 51 5.29 7.12 -0.90
C ALA A 51 4.98 8.04 -2.08
N ALA A 52 5.10 7.49 -3.28
CA ALA A 52 4.75 8.18 -4.51
C ALA A 52 4.16 7.21 -5.54
N MET A 53 3.24 7.72 -6.35
CA MET A 53 2.70 7.03 -7.52
C MET A 53 3.26 7.71 -8.78
N VAL A 54 4.02 6.97 -9.58
CA VAL A 54 4.73 7.50 -10.76
C VAL A 54 3.95 7.17 -12.03
N PHE A 55 3.60 8.19 -12.82
CA PHE A 55 2.79 8.03 -14.03
C PHE A 55 3.60 7.75 -15.31
N GLY A 56 4.83 8.26 -15.43
CA GLY A 56 5.73 7.97 -16.55
C GLY A 56 5.45 8.81 -17.81
N THR A 57 4.76 9.95 -17.71
CA THR A 57 4.39 10.75 -18.90
C THR A 57 5.60 11.58 -19.40
N PRO A 58 6.13 11.34 -20.62
CA PRO A 58 7.42 11.92 -21.02
C PRO A 58 7.45 13.44 -21.16
N SER A 59 6.35 14.06 -21.60
CA SER A 59 6.30 15.52 -21.80
C SER A 59 6.13 16.29 -20.50
N THR A 60 5.32 15.75 -19.58
CA THR A 60 5.01 16.34 -18.29
C THR A 60 4.71 15.22 -17.32
N GLU A 61 5.65 14.92 -16.43
CA GLU A 61 5.47 13.87 -15.43
C GLU A 61 4.44 14.29 -14.37
N ARG A 62 3.69 13.30 -13.85
CA ARG A 62 2.88 13.44 -12.65
C ARG A 62 3.39 12.45 -11.61
N ILE A 63 3.70 12.96 -10.41
CA ILE A 63 4.08 12.15 -9.26
C ILE A 63 3.11 12.49 -8.13
N GLU A 64 2.19 11.59 -7.82
CA GLU A 64 1.30 11.78 -6.67
C GLU A 64 1.99 11.34 -5.38
N LEU A 65 1.98 12.20 -4.36
CA LEU A 65 2.75 12.04 -3.13
C LEU A 65 1.85 11.70 -1.92
N ASN A 66 2.42 10.86 -1.06
CA ASN A 66 1.83 10.43 0.20
C ASN A 66 2.88 10.42 1.31
N GLU A 67 2.46 10.77 2.53
CA GLU A 67 3.25 10.63 3.75
C GLU A 67 2.36 9.99 4.83
N GLU A 68 2.86 8.99 5.55
CA GLU A 68 2.05 8.07 6.38
C GLU A 68 1.25 8.76 7.50
N THR A 69 1.66 9.96 7.93
CA THR A 69 1.08 10.70 9.07
C THR A 69 0.15 11.84 8.64
N VAL A 70 -0.08 12.04 7.34
CA VAL A 70 -1.00 13.07 6.85
C VAL A 70 -2.44 12.56 6.90
N TRP A 71 -3.11 12.85 8.02
CA TRP A 71 -4.51 12.49 8.26
C TRP A 71 -5.33 13.75 8.52
N ALA A 72 -6.63 13.68 8.24
CA ALA A 72 -7.55 14.75 8.61
C ALA A 72 -7.74 14.82 10.14
N GLY A 73 -8.25 15.96 10.62
CA GLY A 73 -8.64 16.14 12.02
C GLY A 73 -7.46 16.25 12.99
N GLY A 74 -7.65 15.70 14.19
CA GLY A 74 -6.68 15.78 15.29
C GLY A 74 -7.04 14.82 16.42
N PRO A 75 -6.37 14.93 17.59
CA PRO A 75 -6.66 14.09 18.74
C PRO A 75 -8.16 14.08 19.08
N ASN A 76 -8.75 12.89 19.14
CA ASN A 76 -10.19 12.72 19.33
C ASN A 76 -10.50 11.49 20.19
N ASN A 77 -11.65 11.53 20.88
CA ASN A 77 -12.25 10.40 21.57
C ASN A 77 -13.73 10.32 21.19
N ASN A 78 -14.13 9.22 20.56
CA ASN A 78 -15.50 8.99 20.12
C ASN A 78 -16.30 8.08 21.07
N VAL A 79 -15.77 7.77 22.26
CA VAL A 79 -16.49 7.00 23.28
C VAL A 79 -17.55 7.88 23.94
N LYS A 80 -18.81 7.43 23.92
CA LYS A 80 -19.91 8.11 24.62
C LYS A 80 -19.75 8.01 26.14
N PRO A 81 -20.04 9.06 26.91
CA PRO A 81 -19.95 9.03 28.38
C PRO A 81 -20.75 7.89 29.04
N ASP A 82 -21.88 7.50 28.45
CA ASP A 82 -22.77 6.47 28.99
C ASP A 82 -22.56 5.07 28.36
N ALA A 83 -21.53 4.90 27.52
CA ALA A 83 -21.25 3.65 26.82
C ALA A 83 -21.13 2.45 27.76
N TYR A 84 -20.54 2.64 28.95
CA TYR A 84 -20.42 1.57 29.95
C TYR A 84 -21.79 1.04 30.41
N ARG A 85 -22.72 1.94 30.73
CA ARG A 85 -24.07 1.59 31.19
C ARG A 85 -24.83 0.84 30.08
N ILE A 86 -24.75 1.34 28.84
CA ILE A 86 -25.39 0.71 27.68
C ILE A 86 -24.81 -0.68 27.45
N LEU A 87 -23.49 -0.84 27.54
CA LEU A 87 -22.80 -2.13 27.38
C LEU A 87 -23.28 -3.18 28.41
N GLN A 88 -23.52 -2.77 29.66
CA GLN A 88 -24.08 -3.66 30.68
C GLN A 88 -25.49 -4.13 30.31
N GLN A 89 -26.35 -3.24 29.80
CA GLN A 89 -27.69 -3.59 29.35
C GLN A 89 -27.65 -4.53 28.13
N THR A 90 -26.79 -4.26 27.15
CA THR A 90 -26.60 -5.11 25.98
C THR A 90 -26.14 -6.51 26.39
N ARG A 91 -25.17 -6.63 27.31
CA ARG A 91 -24.70 -7.92 27.83
C ARG A 91 -25.82 -8.71 28.52
N ALA A 92 -26.66 -8.05 29.31
CA ALA A 92 -27.80 -8.70 29.95
C ALA A 92 -28.80 -9.29 28.93
N LEU A 93 -29.07 -8.58 27.83
CA LEU A 93 -29.92 -9.08 26.74
C LEU A 93 -29.30 -10.29 26.04
N ILE A 94 -27.98 -10.30 25.83
CA ILE A 94 -27.25 -11.42 25.24
C ILE A 94 -27.35 -12.67 26.13
N VAL A 95 -27.16 -12.53 27.45
CA VAL A 95 -27.31 -13.65 28.41
C VAL A 95 -28.72 -14.23 28.38
N GLN A 96 -29.73 -13.39 28.16
CA GLN A 96 -31.13 -13.80 27.98
C GLN A 96 -31.44 -14.37 26.59
N LYS A 97 -30.45 -14.50 25.70
CA LYS A 97 -30.61 -14.92 24.29
C LYS A 97 -31.50 -14.00 23.45
N LYS A 98 -31.68 -12.73 23.86
CA LYS A 98 -32.47 -11.70 23.15
C LYS A 98 -31.61 -10.93 22.15
N TYR A 99 -31.11 -11.62 21.14
CA TYR A 99 -30.08 -11.08 20.24
C TYR A 99 -30.54 -9.86 19.42
N ILE A 100 -31.76 -9.88 18.89
CA ILE A 100 -32.30 -8.77 18.09
C ILE A 100 -32.47 -7.50 18.95
N GLU A 101 -32.91 -7.65 20.20
CA GLU A 101 -33.03 -6.53 21.13
C GLU A 101 -31.65 -5.99 21.52
N ALA A 102 -30.69 -6.88 21.78
CA ALA A 102 -29.31 -6.50 22.11
C ALA A 102 -28.66 -5.70 20.96
N GLN A 103 -28.81 -6.19 19.72
CA GLN A 103 -28.29 -5.50 18.54
C GLN A 103 -28.96 -4.14 18.36
N ARG A 104 -30.31 -4.08 18.44
CA ARG A 104 -31.03 -2.80 18.30
C ARG A 104 -30.59 -1.77 19.33
N LEU A 105 -30.36 -2.19 20.58
CA LEU A 105 -29.86 -1.32 21.63
C LEU A 105 -28.45 -0.80 21.31
N ALA A 106 -27.54 -1.69 20.91
CA ALA A 106 -26.17 -1.35 20.54
C ALA A 106 -26.13 -0.40 19.33
N ASP A 107 -26.86 -0.71 18.26
CA ASP A 107 -26.92 0.10 17.04
C ASP A 107 -27.52 1.48 17.30
N SER A 108 -28.41 1.61 18.28
CA SER A 108 -28.99 2.89 18.65
C SER A 108 -28.07 3.73 19.52
N LEU A 109 -27.35 3.12 20.47
CA LEU A 109 -26.75 3.86 21.58
C LEU A 109 -25.23 3.71 21.71
N LEU A 110 -24.61 2.65 21.17
CA LEU A 110 -23.15 2.44 21.19
C LEU A 110 -22.42 3.00 19.96
N LYS A 111 -23.09 3.80 19.14
CA LYS A 111 -22.45 4.48 18.00
C LYS A 111 -21.37 5.47 18.47
N PRO A 112 -20.30 5.66 17.68
CA PRO A 112 -19.31 6.70 17.93
C PRO A 112 -19.95 8.08 18.14
N TYR A 113 -19.41 8.86 19.08
CA TYR A 113 -19.79 10.26 19.26
C TYR A 113 -19.00 11.14 18.28
N GLY A 114 -19.71 11.97 17.51
CA GLY A 114 -19.11 12.86 16.52
C GLY A 114 -18.69 12.12 15.24
N ASN A 115 -17.47 11.58 15.20
CA ASN A 115 -16.90 10.94 14.01
C ASN A 115 -16.57 9.46 14.23
N SER A 116 -16.38 8.75 13.12
CA SER A 116 -16.05 7.31 13.10
C SER A 116 -14.60 7.05 12.68
N GLY A 117 -13.68 7.94 13.08
CA GLY A 117 -12.29 7.95 12.61
C GLY A 117 -12.04 9.02 11.56
N MET A 118 -10.78 9.45 11.45
CA MET A 118 -10.36 10.45 10.48
C MET A 118 -9.83 9.78 9.21
N PRO A 119 -10.14 10.30 8.01
CA PRO A 119 -9.60 9.77 6.77
C PRO A 119 -8.14 10.20 6.56
N TYR A 120 -7.33 9.28 6.02
CA TYR A 120 -6.02 9.57 5.46
C TYR A 120 -6.13 10.57 4.30
N GLN A 121 -5.12 11.42 4.08
CA GLN A 121 -5.13 12.45 3.05
C GLN A 121 -3.94 12.32 2.08
N PRO A 122 -4.15 12.62 0.79
CA PRO A 122 -3.04 12.80 -0.15
C PRO A 122 -2.24 14.06 0.19
N VAL A 123 -0.93 14.04 -0.05
CA VAL A 123 -0.08 15.23 0.10
C VAL A 123 -0.26 16.16 -1.10
N GLY A 124 -0.35 15.59 -2.30
CA GLY A 124 -0.52 16.35 -3.53
C GLY A 124 0.12 15.67 -4.74
N THR A 125 0.36 16.47 -5.79
CA THR A 125 1.06 16.13 -7.04
C THR A 125 2.13 17.17 -7.30
#